data_AF-A0A2R4M072-F1
#
_entry.id   AF-A0A2R4M072-F1
#
_cell.length_a   1.000
_cell.length_b   1.000
_cell.length_c   1.000
_cell.angle_alpha   90.00
_cell.angle_beta   90.00
_cell.angle_gamma   90.00
#
_symmetry.space_group_name_H-M   'P 1'
#
loop_
_entity.id
_entity.type
_entity.pdbx_description
1 polymer ?
#
loop_
_entity_poly.entity_id
_entity_poly.type
_entity_poly.pdbx_seq_one_letter_code
_entity_poly.pdbx_strand_id
1 'polypeptide(L)'
;MADDQQHRNSTKSWESVDGKLPSDLKELLRAKIYSSSQIVYPDPMVAPWLQFPEYARSSMGWRMGGGEDYMFAFRTWFKALDRAAQRNYQHENEEPKGWNGFYDSFKL
;
A
#
# COMPACT_ATOMS: atom_id res chain seq x y z
N MET A 1 51.73 7.56 -35.79
CA MET A 1 50.90 8.72 -35.40
C MET A 1 49.44 8.30 -35.59
N ALA A 2 48.85 7.85 -34.49
CA ALA A 2 47.58 8.33 -33.90
C ALA A 2 46.37 7.72 -34.64
N ASP A 3 45.89 6.54 -34.28
CA ASP A 3 45.20 6.17 -33.03
C ASP A 3 43.94 7.01 -32.85
N ASP A 4 42.87 6.57 -33.52
CA ASP A 4 41.54 7.19 -33.49
C ASP A 4 40.53 6.10 -33.09
N GLN A 5 40.57 5.71 -31.82
CA GLN A 5 39.52 4.91 -31.19
C GLN A 5 38.53 5.86 -30.49
N GLN A 6 37.54 6.27 -31.27
CA GLN A 6 36.34 6.92 -30.80
C GLN A 6 35.56 5.99 -29.86
N HIS A 7 35.34 6.48 -28.64
CA HIS A 7 34.16 6.30 -27.81
C HIS A 7 33.62 4.87 -27.63
N ARG A 8 33.99 4.29 -26.48
CA ARG A 8 33.20 3.26 -25.79
C ARG A 8 31.83 3.85 -25.42
N ASN A 9 30.88 3.76 -26.35
CA ASN A 9 29.48 4.02 -26.08
C ASN A 9 28.92 2.83 -25.30
N SER A 10 28.77 3.02 -23.99
CA SER A 10 27.94 2.19 -23.11
C SER A 10 26.55 2.06 -23.75
N THR A 11 26.25 0.89 -24.30
CA THR A 11 24.99 0.58 -24.96
C THR A 11 23.88 0.47 -23.92
N LYS A 12 23.30 1.62 -23.53
CA LYS A 12 21.93 1.65 -23.02
C LYS A 12 21.01 1.21 -24.16
N SER A 13 20.74 -0.10 -24.23
CA SER A 13 19.91 -0.72 -25.25
C SER A 13 18.44 -0.40 -24.95
N TRP A 14 17.92 0.62 -25.62
CA TRP A 14 16.50 1.01 -25.63
C TRP A 14 15.73 0.39 -26.81
N GLU A 15 16.38 -0.45 -27.62
CA GLU A 15 15.76 -1.14 -28.75
C GLU A 15 15.14 -2.46 -28.30
N SER A 16 13.87 -2.68 -28.68
CA SER A 16 13.18 -3.95 -28.43
C SER A 16 13.64 -4.97 -29.47
N VAL A 17 14.40 -5.98 -29.04
CA VAL A 17 14.75 -7.14 -29.88
C VAL A 17 13.61 -8.16 -29.79
N ASP A 18 13.03 -8.54 -30.94
CA ASP A 18 12.00 -9.58 -31.09
C ASP A 18 10.72 -9.40 -30.24
N GLY A 19 10.29 -8.15 -30.01
CA GLY A 19 9.07 -7.86 -29.25
C GLY A 19 9.14 -8.26 -27.77
N LYS A 20 10.34 -8.59 -27.26
CA LYS A 20 10.58 -8.91 -25.87
C LYS A 20 11.27 -7.72 -25.21
N LEU A 21 10.71 -7.26 -24.09
CA LEU A 21 11.38 -6.26 -23.26
C LEU A 21 12.82 -6.75 -22.92
N PRO A 22 13.85 -5.90 -23.08
CA PRO A 22 15.20 -6.20 -22.65
C PRO A 22 15.24 -6.65 -21.18
N SER A 23 16.12 -7.60 -20.85
CA SER A 23 16.27 -8.18 -19.50
C SER A 23 16.41 -7.10 -18.44
N ASP A 24 17.22 -6.09 -18.72
CA ASP A 24 17.58 -5.03 -17.79
C ASP A 24 16.36 -4.15 -17.50
N LEU A 25 15.51 -3.92 -18.50
CA LEU A 25 14.22 -3.25 -18.32
C LEU A 25 13.23 -4.11 -17.53
N LYS A 26 13.21 -5.43 -17.70
CA LYS A 26 12.37 -6.33 -16.88
C LYS A 26 12.80 -6.36 -15.43
N GLU A 27 14.11 -6.36 -15.16
CA GLU A 27 14.64 -6.33 -13.80
C GLU A 27 14.41 -4.96 -13.15
N LEU A 28 14.63 -3.87 -13.88
CA LEU A 28 14.30 -2.52 -13.41
C LEU A 28 12.79 -2.38 -13.14
N LEU A 29 11.92 -2.90 -14.00
CA LEU A 29 10.47 -2.88 -13.77
C LEU A 29 10.09 -3.74 -12.57
N ARG A 30 10.63 -4.96 -12.42
CA ARG A 30 10.38 -5.78 -11.23
C ARG A 30 10.81 -5.06 -9.97
N ALA A 31 12.06 -4.58 -9.92
CA ALA A 31 12.58 -3.86 -8.76
C ALA A 31 11.73 -2.63 -8.42
N LYS A 32 11.29 -1.88 -9.43
CA LYS A 32 10.45 -0.69 -9.25
C LYS A 32 9.04 -1.04 -8.81
N ILE A 33 8.42 -2.08 -9.38
CA ILE A 33 7.10 -2.58 -8.99
C ILE A 33 7.13 -3.09 -7.54
N TYR A 34 8.11 -3.93 -7.17
CA TYR A 34 8.23 -4.47 -5.81
C TYR A 34 8.64 -3.42 -4.75
N SER A 35 9.42 -2.40 -5.13
CA SER A 35 9.81 -1.31 -4.23
C SER A 35 8.74 -0.22 -4.07
N SER A 36 7.83 -0.09 -5.04
CA SER A 36 6.79 0.96 -5.06
C SER A 36 5.53 0.63 -4.24
N SER A 37 5.41 -0.59 -3.73
CA SER A 37 4.13 -1.16 -3.28
C SER A 37 3.93 -1.24 -1.77
N GLN A 38 4.80 -0.66 -0.94
CA GLN A 38 4.51 -0.57 0.50
C GLN A 38 3.70 0.69 0.76
N ILE A 39 2.36 0.55 0.79
CA ILE A 39 1.51 1.61 1.31
C ILE A 39 1.82 1.74 2.81
N VAL A 40 2.48 2.84 3.18
CA VAL A 40 2.79 3.17 4.56
C VAL A 40 1.66 4.05 5.09
N TYR A 41 0.94 3.56 6.10
CA TYR A 41 -0.10 4.31 6.80
C TYR A 41 0.48 5.05 8.01
N PRO A 42 -0.14 6.15 8.45
CA PRO A 42 0.27 6.85 9.67
C PRO A 42 0.14 5.97 10.91
N ASP A 43 0.92 6.29 11.95
CA ASP A 43 0.79 5.71 13.29
C ASP A 43 0.52 6.84 14.31
N PRO A 44 -0.66 6.90 14.95
CA PRO A 44 -1.76 5.93 14.82
C PRO A 44 -2.45 5.99 13.45
N MET A 45 -2.97 4.84 13.00
CA MET A 45 -3.78 4.81 11.78
C MET A 45 -5.08 5.59 11.99
N VAL A 46 -5.53 6.27 10.94
CA VAL A 46 -6.82 6.98 10.92
C VAL A 46 -7.97 5.96 11.05
N ALA A 47 -9.13 6.37 11.58
CA ALA A 47 -10.28 5.47 11.63
C ALA A 47 -10.88 5.27 10.22
N PRO A 48 -11.43 4.09 9.86
CA PRO A 48 -11.91 3.84 8.50
C PRO A 48 -12.97 4.82 7.98
N TRP A 49 -13.87 5.28 8.85
CA TRP A 49 -14.89 6.29 8.51
C TRP A 49 -14.35 7.72 8.39
N LEU A 50 -13.13 7.98 8.85
CA LEU A 50 -12.43 9.24 8.62
C LEU A 50 -11.57 9.18 7.36
N GLN A 51 -10.99 8.01 7.04
CA GLN A 51 -10.20 7.83 5.84
C GLN A 51 -11.04 7.76 4.57
N PHE A 52 -12.17 7.05 4.61
CA PHE A 52 -13.13 6.91 3.51
C PHE A 52 -14.53 7.30 4.00
N PRO A 53 -14.80 8.60 4.22
CA PRO A 53 -16.08 9.07 4.78
C PRO A 53 -17.29 8.73 3.89
N GLU A 54 -17.08 8.52 2.60
CA GLU A 54 -18.10 8.10 1.64
C GLU A 54 -18.46 6.61 1.72
N TYR A 55 -17.67 5.79 2.42
CA TYR A 55 -17.93 4.36 2.57
C TYR A 55 -18.73 4.06 3.83
N ALA A 56 -19.96 3.59 3.64
CA ALA A 56 -20.69 2.91 4.70
C ALA A 56 -19.94 1.63 5.13
N ARG A 57 -20.15 1.16 6.36
CA ARG A 57 -19.50 -0.06 6.90
C ARG A 57 -19.65 -1.29 5.99
N SER A 58 -20.79 -1.44 5.30
CA SER A 58 -21.06 -2.56 4.38
C SER A 58 -20.71 -2.26 2.91
N SER A 59 -20.03 -1.14 2.63
CA SER A 59 -19.66 -0.74 1.27
C SER A 59 -18.85 -1.84 0.58
N MET A 60 -19.14 -2.07 -0.71
CA MET A 60 -18.30 -2.95 -1.55
C MET A 60 -16.88 -2.41 -1.71
N GLY A 61 -16.66 -1.11 -1.52
CA GLY A 61 -15.33 -0.49 -1.55
C GLY A 61 -14.36 -1.03 -0.49
N TRP A 62 -14.85 -1.68 0.57
CA TRP A 62 -14.01 -2.36 1.56
C TRP A 62 -13.52 -3.74 1.12
N ARG A 63 -14.06 -4.28 0.03
CA ARG A 63 -13.78 -5.64 -0.48
C ARG A 63 -12.99 -5.61 -1.78
N MET A 64 -12.56 -4.43 -2.23
CA MET A 64 -11.82 -4.26 -3.47
C MET A 64 -10.89 -3.04 -3.38
N GLY A 65 -9.70 -3.15 -3.99
CA GLY A 65 -8.77 -2.04 -4.19
C GLY A 65 -8.31 -1.41 -2.88
N GLY A 66 -8.07 -0.10 -2.89
CA GLY A 66 -7.45 0.60 -1.76
C GLY A 66 -8.23 0.56 -0.44
N GLY A 67 -9.55 0.34 -0.47
CA GLY A 67 -10.33 0.16 0.76
C GLY A 67 -10.08 -1.21 1.41
N GLU A 68 -9.87 -2.25 0.62
CA GLU A 68 -9.49 -3.58 1.10
C GLU A 68 -8.09 -3.55 1.74
N ASP A 69 -7.12 -2.97 1.02
CA ASP A 69 -5.74 -2.81 1.52
C ASP A 69 -5.72 -2.04 2.85
N TYR A 70 -6.50 -0.95 2.93
CA TYR A 70 -6.62 -0.15 4.14
C TYR A 70 -7.23 -0.92 5.31
N MET A 71 -8.35 -1.62 5.09
CA MET A 71 -9.01 -2.40 6.14
C MET A 71 -8.12 -3.54 6.64
N PHE A 72 -7.36 -4.17 5.75
CA PHE A 72 -6.38 -5.19 6.13
C PHE A 72 -5.27 -4.61 7.01
N ALA A 73 -4.68 -3.49 6.59
CA ALA A 73 -3.64 -2.81 7.36
C ALA A 73 -4.15 -2.30 8.71
N PHE A 74 -5.32 -1.65 8.72
CA PHE A 74 -5.97 -1.13 9.92
C PHE A 74 -6.22 -2.23 10.93
N ARG A 75 -6.78 -3.37 10.50
CA ARG A 75 -7.04 -4.51 11.39
C ARG A 75 -5.74 -5.07 11.96
N THR A 76 -4.69 -5.16 11.15
CA THR A 76 -3.38 -5.67 11.57
C THR A 76 -2.75 -4.75 12.63
N TRP A 77 -2.72 -3.45 12.35
CA TRP A 77 -2.22 -2.43 13.28
C TRP A 77 -3.03 -2.40 14.58
N PHE A 78 -4.36 -2.35 14.50
CA PHE A 78 -5.23 -2.24 15.68
C PHE A 78 -5.12 -3.46 16.60
N LYS A 79 -4.98 -4.68 16.03
CA LYS A 79 -4.78 -5.91 16.81
C LYS A 79 -3.38 -6.00 17.44
N ALA A 80 -2.39 -5.27 16.93
CA ALA A 80 -1.05 -5.20 17.50
C ALA A 80 -0.97 -4.27 18.72
N LEU A 81 -1.90 -3.32 18.85
CA LEU A 81 -2.01 -2.45 20.03
C LEU A 81 -2.35 -3.27 21.29
N ASP A 82 -1.82 -2.84 22.43
CA ASP A 82 -2.23 -3.39 23.72
C ASP A 82 -3.68 -2.99 24.09
N ARG A 83 -4.25 -3.61 25.13
CA ARG A 83 -5.65 -3.36 25.52
C ARG A 83 -5.92 -1.93 25.97
N ALA A 84 -4.94 -1.25 26.58
CA ALA A 84 -5.11 0.13 27.01
C ALA A 84 -5.08 1.07 25.81
N ALA A 85 -4.13 0.88 24.89
CA ALA A 85 -4.04 1.61 23.63
C ALA A 85 -5.28 1.40 22.75
N GLN A 86 -5.78 0.17 22.63
CA GLN A 86 -7.05 -0.10 21.93
C GLN A 86 -8.22 0.66 22.55
N ARG A 87 -8.34 0.69 23.88
CA ARG A 87 -9.42 1.42 24.57
C ARG A 87 -9.32 2.93 24.36
N ASN A 88 -8.11 3.49 24.46
CA ASN A 88 -7.89 4.92 24.24
C ASN A 88 -8.23 5.28 22.79
N TYR A 89 -7.77 4.48 21.82
CA TYR A 89 -8.08 4.70 20.41
C TYR A 89 -9.59 4.66 20.13
N GLN A 90 -10.30 3.68 20.70
CA GLN A 90 -11.76 3.56 20.58
C GLN A 90 -12.49 4.77 21.17
N HIS A 91 -11.96 5.35 22.24
CA HIS A 91 -12.55 6.53 22.89
C HIS A 91 -12.32 7.81 22.07
N GLU A 92 -11.13 7.97 21.48
CA GLU A 92 -10.81 9.13 20.63
C GLU A 92 -11.47 9.03 19.24
N ASN A 93 -11.72 7.80 18.77
CA ASN A 93 -12.32 7.51 17.48
C ASN A 93 -13.57 6.66 17.70
N GLU A 94 -14.63 7.31 18.20
CA GLU A 94 -15.91 6.65 18.46
C GLU A 94 -16.58 6.18 17.16
N GLU A 95 -17.25 5.03 17.23
CA GLU A 95 -17.97 4.47 16.08
C GLU A 95 -19.16 5.38 15.73
N PRO A 96 -19.23 5.93 14.50
CA PRO A 96 -20.39 6.71 14.10
C PRO A 96 -21.60 5.81 13.85
N LYS A 97 -22.77 6.45 13.68
CA LYS A 97 -24.02 5.74 13.35
C LYS A 97 -23.82 4.82 12.14
N GLY A 98 -24.18 3.54 12.30
CA GLY A 98 -24.02 2.52 11.25
C GLY A 98 -22.70 1.75 11.32
N TRP A 99 -21.80 2.12 12.22
CA TRP A 99 -20.54 1.41 12.48
C TRP A 99 -20.55 0.56 13.75
N ASN A 100 -21.66 0.51 14.49
CA ASN A 100 -21.82 -0.17 15.78
C ASN A 100 -21.25 -1.61 15.84
N GLY A 101 -20.33 -1.88 16.76
CA GLY A 101 -19.65 -3.16 16.92
C GLY A 101 -18.56 -3.41 15.87
N PHE A 102 -17.95 -2.35 15.34
CA PHE A 102 -16.83 -2.46 14.42
C PHE A 102 -15.59 -2.94 15.16
N TYR A 103 -15.21 -2.29 16.26
CA TYR A 103 -14.07 -2.70 17.07
C TYR A 103 -14.29 -4.07 17.72
N ASP A 104 -15.52 -4.37 18.13
CA ASP A 104 -15.86 -5.68 18.69
C ASP A 104 -15.69 -6.82 17.67
N SER A 105 -15.86 -6.54 16.38
CA SER A 105 -15.64 -7.55 15.33
C SER A 105 -14.19 -8.04 15.21
N PHE A 106 -13.24 -7.37 15.87
CA PHE A 106 -11.83 -7.77 15.90
C PHE A 106 -11.47 -8.63 17.12
N LYS A 107 -12.33 -8.66 18.13
CA LYS A 107 -12.18 -9.47 19.35
C LYS A 107 -12.70 -10.88 19.03
N LEU A 108 -11.81 -11.77 18.62
CA LEU A 108 -12.07 -13.21 18.56
C LEU A 108 -11.71 -13.85 19.89
#